data_AF-A0A3S3M5S4-F1
#
_entry.id   AF-A0A3S3M5S4-F1
#
_cell.length_a   1.000
_cell.length_b   1.000
_cell.length_c   1.000
_cell.angle_alpha   90.00
_cell.angle_beta   90.00
_cell.angle_gamma   90.00
#
_symmetry.space_group_name_H-M   'P 1'
#
loop_
_entity.id
_entity.type
_entity.pdbx_description
1 polymer ?
#
loop_
_entity_poly.entity_id
_entity_poly.type
_entity_poly.pdbx_seq_one_letter_code
_entity_poly.pdbx_strand_id
1 'polypeptide(L)'
;AFAPLVGVPLVIVGQIASASAMFAFFFRLQAVGGPVYLSQIGYVAAAVGLFAGTILLGEHYQLLTWLGAAIITAGVFITTKAQSQTGAPVPVRIEPASSRS
;
A
#
# COMPACT_ATOMS: atom_id res chain seq x y z
N ALA A 1 -9.58 9.31 31.81
CA ALA A 1 -9.54 8.80 30.43
C ALA A 1 -8.91 7.41 30.32
N PHE A 2 -7.76 7.13 30.97
CA PHE A 2 -7.02 5.88 30.77
C PHE A 2 -7.33 4.73 31.76
N ALA A 3 -8.15 4.95 32.79
CA ALA A 3 -8.51 3.93 33.78
C ALA A 3 -8.97 2.57 33.20
N PRO A 4 -9.73 2.51 32.07
CA PRO A 4 -10.15 1.23 31.49
C PRO A 4 -9.00 0.37 30.94
N LEU A 5 -7.85 0.99 30.59
CA LEU A 5 -6.70 0.30 30.02
C LEU A 5 -6.08 -0.71 31.00
N VAL A 6 -6.16 -0.42 32.31
CA VAL A 6 -5.67 -1.33 33.36
C VAL A 6 -6.39 -2.68 33.34
N GLY A 7 -7.63 -2.71 32.83
CA GLY A 7 -8.43 -3.94 32.74
C GLY A 7 -8.09 -4.84 31.54
N VAL A 8 -7.31 -4.37 30.56
CA VAL A 8 -7.01 -5.11 29.32
C VAL A 8 -5.53 -5.03 28.91
N PRO A 9 -4.57 -5.35 29.81
CA PRO A 9 -3.15 -5.14 29.57
C PRO A 9 -2.61 -5.92 28.37
N LEU A 10 -3.10 -7.14 28.13
CA LEU A 10 -2.69 -7.95 26.97
C LEU A 10 -3.13 -7.34 25.64
N VAL A 11 -4.33 -6.75 25.58
CA VAL A 11 -4.83 -6.08 24.37
C VAL A 11 -3.96 -4.86 24.04
N ILE A 12 -3.51 -4.14 25.05
CA ILE A 12 -2.62 -2.98 24.88
C ILE A 12 -1.26 -3.41 24.34
N VAL A 13 -0.67 -4.47 24.92
CA VAL A 13 0.61 -5.01 24.43
C VAL A 13 0.45 -5.49 22.99
N GLY A 14 -0.64 -6.21 22.69
CA GLY A 14 -0.96 -6.63 21.32
C GLY A 14 -1.09 -5.45 20.35
N GLN A 15 -1.75 -4.37 20.77
CA GLN A 15 -1.91 -3.17 19.96
C GLN A 15 -0.58 -2.44 19.72
N ILE A 16 0.27 -2.33 20.74
CA ILE A 16 1.61 -1.75 20.61
C ILE A 16 2.44 -2.58 19.63
N ALA A 17 2.47 -3.90 19.81
CA ALA A 17 3.21 -4.80 18.94
C ALA A 17 2.71 -4.73 17.48
N SER A 18 1.39 -4.73 17.28
CA SER A 18 0.75 -4.61 15.96
C SER A 18 1.10 -3.29 15.28
N ALA A 19 0.97 -2.16 15.99
CA ALA A 19 1.29 -0.84 15.45
C ALA A 19 2.79 -0.71 15.11
N SER A 20 3.67 -1.20 15.99
CA SER A 20 5.12 -1.23 15.72
C SER A 20 5.46 -2.09 14.49
N ALA A 21 4.84 -3.27 14.37
CA ALA A 21 5.03 -4.14 13.22
C ALA A 21 4.55 -3.48 11.93
N MET A 22 3.38 -2.83 11.94
CA MET A 22 2.87 -2.07 10.79
C MET A 22 3.89 -1.05 10.29
N PHE A 23 4.44 -0.23 11.18
CA PHE A 23 5.45 0.78 10.79
C PHE A 23 6.75 0.13 10.30
N ALA A 24 7.22 -0.94 10.97
CA ALA A 24 8.41 -1.65 10.55
C ALA A 24 8.28 -2.22 9.12
N PHE A 25 7.13 -2.84 8.80
CA PHE A 25 6.83 -3.34 7.46
C PHE A 25 6.67 -2.19 6.46
N PHE A 26 5.98 -1.11 6.84
CA PHE A 26 5.82 0.06 6.00
C PHE A 26 7.19 0.59 5.57
N PHE A 27 8.07 0.94 6.51
CA PHE A 27 9.41 1.44 6.21
C PHE A 27 10.27 0.46 5.44
N ARG A 28 10.20 -0.84 5.75
CA ARG A 28 10.87 -1.88 4.96
C ARG A 28 10.44 -1.83 3.50
N LEU A 29 9.13 -1.78 3.22
CA LEU A 29 8.61 -1.71 1.86
C LEU A 29 8.99 -0.40 1.16
N GLN A 30 8.98 0.75 1.86
CA GLN A 30 9.45 2.01 1.28
C GLN A 30 10.92 1.95 0.84
N ALA A 31 11.75 1.27 1.64
CA ALA A 31 13.19 1.15 1.37
C ALA A 31 13.49 0.30 0.12
N VAL A 32 12.66 -0.70 -0.21
CA VAL A 32 12.90 -1.59 -1.37
C VAL A 32 12.24 -1.10 -2.66
N GLY A 33 11.07 -0.49 -2.58
CA GLY A 33 10.21 -0.24 -3.75
C GLY A 33 10.23 1.19 -4.31
N GLY A 34 10.86 2.14 -3.64
CA GLY A 34 10.85 3.54 -4.05
C GLY A 34 9.46 4.20 -3.98
N PRO A 35 9.31 5.44 -4.50
CA PRO A 35 8.10 6.26 -4.31
C PRO A 35 6.83 5.67 -4.94
N VAL A 36 6.95 4.78 -5.93
CA VAL A 36 5.80 4.14 -6.60
C VAL A 36 5.18 3.05 -5.73
N TYR A 37 6.00 2.16 -5.14
CA TYR A 37 5.49 1.13 -4.23
C TYR A 37 4.83 1.76 -3.01
N LEU A 38 5.36 2.89 -2.53
CA LEU A 38 4.77 3.65 -1.43
C LEU A 38 3.30 4.01 -1.71
N SER A 39 3.01 4.50 -2.92
CA SER A 39 1.66 4.86 -3.33
C SER A 39 0.74 3.64 -3.52
N GLN A 40 1.29 2.46 -3.81
CA GLN A 40 0.50 1.25 -4.05
C GLN A 40 0.15 0.47 -2.77
N ILE A 41 0.95 0.59 -1.72
CA ILE A 41 0.73 -0.09 -0.43
C ILE A 41 -0.66 0.19 0.14
N GLY A 42 -1.15 1.44 0.02
CA GLY A 42 -2.45 1.84 0.56
C GLY A 42 -3.62 1.08 -0.08
N TYR A 43 -3.56 0.81 -1.38
CA TYR A 43 -4.62 0.06 -2.08
C TYR A 43 -4.64 -1.41 -1.68
N VAL A 44 -3.47 -2.03 -1.54
CA VAL A 44 -3.35 -3.42 -1.05
C VAL A 44 -3.85 -3.52 0.39
N ALA A 45 -3.46 -2.57 1.25
CA ALA A 45 -3.91 -2.51 2.63
C ALA A 45 -5.43 -2.38 2.74
N ALA A 46 -6.06 -1.56 1.89
CA ALA A 46 -7.51 -1.42 1.85
C ALA A 46 -8.22 -2.74 1.45
N ALA A 47 -7.72 -3.44 0.45
CA ALA A 47 -8.28 -4.73 0.03
C ALA A 47 -8.13 -5.77 1.15
N VAL A 48 -6.93 -5.93 1.71
CA VAL A 48 -6.67 -6.85 2.82
C VAL A 48 -7.53 -6.52 4.03
N GLY A 49 -7.67 -5.23 4.36
CA GLY A 49 -8.52 -4.76 5.46
C GLY A 49 -9.98 -5.14 5.27
N LEU A 50 -10.54 -4.96 4.06
CA LEU A 50 -11.92 -5.34 3.75
C LEU A 50 -12.16 -6.85 3.91
N PHE A 51 -11.26 -7.69 3.40
CA PHE A 51 -11.35 -9.14 3.56
C PHE A 51 -11.19 -9.57 5.02
N ALA A 52 -10.21 -8.99 5.74
CA ALA A 52 -9.98 -9.28 7.15
C ALA A 52 -11.18 -8.86 8.00
N GLY A 53 -11.76 -7.69 7.76
CA GLY A 53 -12.98 -7.22 8.43
C GLY A 53 -14.17 -8.17 8.21
N THR A 54 -14.37 -8.57 6.96
CA THR A 54 -15.46 -9.50 6.60
C THR A 54 -15.28 -10.89 7.24
N ILE A 55 -14.06 -11.45 7.23
CA ILE A 55 -13.80 -12.83 7.65
C ILE A 55 -13.51 -12.95 9.15
N LEU A 56 -12.64 -12.08 9.69
CA LEU A 56 -12.14 -12.17 11.06
C LEU A 56 -13.01 -11.40 12.05
N LEU A 57 -13.59 -10.27 11.63
CA LEU A 57 -14.48 -9.47 12.49
C LEU A 57 -15.97 -9.76 12.23
N GLY A 58 -16.30 -10.50 11.18
CA GLY A 58 -17.69 -10.82 10.82
C GLY A 58 -18.48 -9.60 10.34
N GLU A 59 -17.80 -8.60 9.80
CA GLU A 59 -18.44 -7.35 9.37
C GLU A 59 -19.25 -7.55 8.09
N HIS A 60 -20.49 -7.07 8.11
CA HIS A 60 -21.38 -7.08 6.95
C HIS A 60 -21.33 -5.74 6.22
N TYR A 61 -20.46 -5.66 5.23
CA TYR A 61 -20.33 -4.48 4.37
C TYR A 61 -21.43 -4.41 3.31
N GLN A 62 -21.90 -3.19 3.02
CA GLN A 62 -22.85 -2.97 1.93
C GLN A 62 -22.22 -3.31 0.58
N LEU A 63 -23.06 -3.66 -0.40
CA LEU A 63 -22.61 -3.94 -1.77
C LEU A 63 -21.83 -2.77 -2.38
N LEU A 64 -22.14 -1.53 -1.97
CA LEU A 64 -21.42 -0.34 -2.41
C LEU A 64 -19.93 -0.34 -1.98
N THR A 65 -19.61 -0.89 -0.81
CA THR A 65 -18.22 -1.05 -0.34
C THR A 65 -17.45 -2.01 -1.24
N TRP A 66 -18.09 -3.12 -1.64
CA TRP A 66 -17.51 -4.09 -2.56
C TRP A 66 -17.29 -3.51 -3.96
N LEU A 67 -18.23 -2.69 -4.45
CA LEU A 67 -18.06 -1.95 -5.70
C LEU A 67 -16.87 -0.98 -5.61
N GLY A 68 -16.74 -0.23 -4.51
CA GLY A 68 -15.58 0.63 -4.27
C GLY A 68 -14.27 -0.15 -4.29
N ALA A 69 -14.22 -1.31 -3.65
CA ALA A 69 -13.05 -2.19 -3.66
C ALA A 69 -12.69 -2.70 -5.06
N ALA A 70 -13.70 -3.05 -5.87
CA ALA A 70 -13.49 -3.48 -7.26
C ALA A 70 -12.92 -2.33 -8.12
N ILE A 71 -13.44 -1.11 -7.97
CA ILE A 71 -12.96 0.09 -8.68
C ILE A 71 -11.50 0.38 -8.32
N ILE A 72 -11.15 0.38 -7.04
CA ILE A 72 -9.77 0.59 -6.56
C ILE A 72 -8.84 -0.45 -7.18
N THR A 73 -9.25 -1.73 -7.12
CA THR A 73 -8.47 -2.84 -7.66
C THR A 73 -8.22 -2.65 -9.16
N ALA A 74 -9.25 -2.32 -9.94
CA ALA A 74 -9.11 -2.05 -11.37
C ALA A 74 -8.16 -0.88 -11.64
N GLY A 75 -8.26 0.23 -10.89
CA GLY A 75 -7.38 1.39 -11.03
C GLY A 75 -5.90 1.05 -10.79
N VAL A 76 -5.60 0.22 -9.78
CA VAL A 76 -4.24 -0.26 -9.52
C VAL A 76 -3.73 -1.12 -10.66
N PHE A 77 -4.52 -2.10 -11.14
CA PHE A 77 -4.12 -2.96 -12.25
C PHE A 77 -3.78 -2.17 -13.51
N ILE A 78 -4.60 -1.18 -13.85
CA ILE A 78 -4.37 -0.30 -15.01
C ILE A 78 -3.06 0.48 -14.85
N THR A 79 -2.86 1.10 -13.69
CA THR A 79 -1.69 1.95 -13.43
C THR A 79 -0.40 1.14 -13.41
N THR A 80 -0.40 -0.05 -12.79
CA THR A 80 0.77 -0.93 -12.75
C THR A 80 1.13 -1.44 -14.14
N LYS A 81 0.14 -1.80 -14.96
CA LYS A 81 0.39 -2.16 -16.37
C LYS A 81 0.93 -0.99 -17.17
N ALA A 82 0.38 0.21 -17.02
CA ALA A 82 0.86 1.40 -17.73
C ALA A 82 2.32 1.72 -17.38
N GLN A 83 2.69 1.67 -16.10
CA GLN A 83 4.07 1.92 -15.67
C GLN A 83 5.06 0.86 -16.17
N SER A 84 4.64 -0.41 -16.29
CA SER A 84 5.48 -1.46 -16.87
C SER A 84 5.77 -1.26 -18.37
N GLN A 85 4.94 -0.50 -19.10
CA GLN A 85 5.10 -0.25 -20.53
C GLN A 85 5.99 0.97 -20.84
N THR A 86 6.03 1.96 -19.95
CA THR A 86 6.87 3.17 -20.10
C THR A 86 8.35 2.93 -19.75
N GLY A 87 8.70 1.71 -19.30
CA GLY A 87 10.04 1.36 -18.80
C GLY A 87 11.13 1.12 -19.84
N ALA A 88 10.91 1.32 -21.15
CA ALA A 88 12.01 1.33 -22.12
C ALA A 88 12.73 2.69 -22.03
N PRO A 89 13.97 2.76 -21.50
CA PRO A 89 14.71 4.02 -21.50
C PRO A 89 14.99 4.37 -22.97
N VAL A 90 14.54 5.54 -23.44
CA VAL A 90 15.07 6.08 -24.69
C VAL A 90 16.56 6.32 -24.46
N PRO A 91 17.47 5.65 -25.18
CA PRO A 91 18.89 5.88 -25.00
C PRO A 91 19.17 7.34 -25.32
N VAL A 92 19.57 8.11 -24.31
CA VAL A 92 20.01 9.48 -24.50
C VAL A 92 21.26 9.42 -25.36
N ARG A 93 21.11 9.70 -26.65
CA ARG A 93 22.23 9.82 -27.57
C ARG A 93 23.00 11.08 -27.18
N ILE A 94 24.07 10.90 -26.42
CA ILE A 94 25.04 11.97 -26.18
C ILE A 94 25.77 12.22 -27.50
N GLU A 95 25.37 13.24 -28.23
CA GLU A 95 26.14 13.69 -29.39
C GLU A 95 27.50 14.22 -28.91
N PRO A 96 28.62 13.72 -29.45
CA PRO A 96 29.93 14.24 -29.10
C PRO A 96 30.02 15.72 -29.50
N ALA A 97 30.59 16.54 -28.60
CA ALA A 97 30.69 17.99 -28.76
C ALA A 97 31.40 18.44 -30.05
N SER A 98 32.15 17.55 -30.70
CA SER A 98 32.80 17.77 -32.01
C SER A 98 31.83 17.84 -33.20
N SER A 99 30.55 17.53 -33.01
CA SER A 99 29.51 17.58 -34.05
C SER A 99 28.74 18.91 -34.08
N ARG A 100 29.06 19.85 -33.19
CA ARG A 100 28.34 21.14 -33.04
C ARG A 100 29.06 22.34 -33.66
N SER A 101 30.09 22.10 -34.48
CA SER A 101 30.85 23.13 -35.21
C SER A 101 30.38 23.28 -36.64
#